data_AF-A0A255R1B5-F1
#
_entry.id   AF-A0A255R1B5-F1
#
_cell.length_a   1.000
_cell.length_b   1.000
_cell.length_c   1.000
_cell.angle_alpha   90.00
_cell.angle_beta   90.00
_cell.angle_gamma   90.00
#
_symmetry.space_group_name_H-M   'P 1'
#
loop_
_entity.id
_entity.type
_entity.pdbx_description
1 polymer ?
#
loop_
_entity_poly.entity_id
_entity_poly.type
_entity_poly.pdbx_seq_one_letter_code
_entity_poly.pdbx_strand_id
1 'polypeptide(L)'
;MPTFESYAVRGVRSCPRVYEDRGGFKPHQIGSTFDAVQNLKSMINSTPQRGRLNETALRWQLGKDKVDGYFLSCGTSKAEAYDGYPFVYRFDFKDVSYLPWYKLESIPFNRDAVEKCYLFTDAPRLDGATKLVLFCLTGGFNRKKEALVMSPVKMDERCTILDKKTGKYLSLDEWKRNNDPAVCKCDGCSRKNRR
;
A
#
# COMPACT_ATOMS: atom_id res chain seq x y z
N MET A 1 5.52 20.73 8.01
CA MET A 1 5.46 19.28 7.79
C MET A 1 4.51 19.02 6.62
N PRO A 2 4.79 18.10 5.67
CA PRO A 2 3.86 17.84 4.58
C PRO A 2 2.52 17.34 5.13
N THR A 3 1.41 17.74 4.53
CA THR A 3 0.09 17.18 4.83
C THR A 3 -0.05 15.83 4.12
N PHE A 4 -0.46 14.82 4.87
CA PHE A 4 -0.67 13.46 4.36
C PHE A 4 -2.14 13.11 4.44
N GLU A 5 -2.62 12.43 3.41
CA GLU A 5 -4.02 12.04 3.31
C GLU A 5 -4.31 10.92 4.31
N SER A 6 -5.53 10.91 4.83
CA SER A 6 -6.02 9.83 5.71
C SER A 6 -6.42 8.57 4.94
N TYR A 7 -6.07 8.48 3.67
CA TYR A 7 -6.32 7.31 2.83
C TYR A 7 -5.30 7.20 1.70
N ALA A 8 -5.27 6.03 1.06
CA ALA A 8 -4.62 5.85 -0.24
C ALA A 8 -5.52 5.07 -1.20
N VAL A 9 -5.29 5.25 -2.49
CA VAL A 9 -6.13 4.70 -3.56
C VAL A 9 -5.30 3.84 -4.50
N ARG A 10 -5.81 2.65 -4.84
CA ARG A 10 -5.13 1.68 -5.69
C ARG A 10 -6.06 1.13 -6.76
N GLY A 11 -5.76 1.44 -8.02
CA GLY A 11 -6.37 0.79 -9.19
C GLY A 11 -5.74 -0.57 -9.46
N VAL A 12 -6.56 -1.59 -9.72
CA VAL A 12 -6.11 -2.94 -10.07
C VAL A 12 -7.05 -3.62 -11.08
N ARG A 13 -6.54 -4.63 -11.80
CA ARG A 13 -7.33 -5.45 -12.73
C ARG A 13 -8.17 -6.53 -12.05
N SER A 14 -7.73 -7.00 -10.88
CA SER A 14 -8.40 -8.10 -10.19
C SER A 14 -9.61 -7.61 -9.41
N CYS A 15 -10.69 -8.39 -9.48
CA CYS A 15 -11.93 -8.09 -8.78
C CYS A 15 -11.83 -8.37 -7.27
N PRO A 16 -12.78 -7.91 -6.47
CA PRO A 16 -12.72 -8.02 -5.01
C PRO A 16 -12.59 -9.46 -4.49
N ARG A 17 -13.25 -10.43 -5.15
CA ARG A 17 -13.18 -11.85 -4.79
C ARG A 17 -11.75 -12.41 -4.76
N VAL A 18 -10.89 -11.96 -5.68
CA VAL A 18 -9.48 -12.41 -5.72
C VAL A 18 -8.74 -12.01 -4.45
N TYR A 19 -9.01 -10.82 -3.92
CA TYR A 19 -8.35 -10.33 -2.73
C TYR A 19 -8.97 -10.91 -1.46
N GLU A 20 -10.28 -11.13 -1.43
CA GLU A 20 -10.95 -11.89 -0.37
C GLU A 20 -10.34 -13.30 -0.24
N ASP A 21 -10.21 -14.02 -1.36
CA ASP A 21 -9.59 -15.36 -1.41
C ASP A 21 -8.11 -15.38 -0.95
N ARG A 22 -7.41 -14.25 -1.10
CA ARG A 22 -6.00 -14.10 -0.68
C ARG A 22 -5.84 -13.61 0.76
N GLY A 23 -6.95 -13.34 1.45
CA GLY A 23 -6.96 -12.71 2.77
C GLY A 23 -6.51 -11.25 2.75
N GLY A 24 -6.67 -10.54 1.63
CA GLY A 24 -6.34 -9.13 1.47
C GLY A 24 -5.35 -8.80 0.34
N PHE A 25 -4.93 -7.54 0.33
CA PHE A 25 -3.79 -7.08 -0.44
C PHE A 25 -2.50 -7.34 0.31
N LYS A 26 -1.54 -7.97 -0.35
CA LYS A 26 -0.22 -8.24 0.22
C LYS A 26 0.85 -7.75 -0.77
N PRO A 27 1.85 -6.98 -0.32
CA PRO A 27 3.06 -6.82 -1.11
C PRO A 27 3.67 -8.19 -1.42
N HIS A 28 4.38 -8.31 -2.53
CA HIS A 28 4.85 -9.60 -3.04
C HIS A 28 5.75 -10.36 -2.06
N GLN A 29 6.64 -9.64 -1.36
CA GLN A 29 7.60 -10.22 -0.42
C GLN A 29 7.15 -10.19 1.04
N ILE A 30 5.94 -9.69 1.31
CA ILE A 30 5.45 -9.48 2.67
C ILE A 30 4.26 -10.41 2.92
N GLY A 31 4.52 -11.47 3.68
CA GLY A 31 3.48 -12.42 4.11
C GLY A 31 2.69 -11.93 5.33
N SER A 32 3.37 -11.19 6.21
CA SER A 32 2.86 -10.72 7.50
C SER A 32 3.33 -9.31 7.84
N THR A 33 2.70 -8.67 8.83
CA THR A 33 3.19 -7.37 9.34
C THR A 33 4.55 -7.50 10.03
N PHE A 34 4.85 -8.64 10.64
CA PHE A 34 6.18 -8.91 11.20
C PHE A 34 7.26 -8.82 10.11
N ASP A 35 7.04 -9.45 8.95
CA ASP A 35 7.97 -9.36 7.81
C ASP A 35 8.14 -7.91 7.34
N ALA A 36 7.04 -7.14 7.30
CA ALA A 36 7.08 -5.72 6.94
C ALA A 36 7.97 -4.92 7.90
N VAL A 37 7.85 -5.15 9.21
CA VAL A 37 8.69 -4.50 10.24
C VAL A 37 10.15 -4.87 10.08
N GLN A 38 10.47 -6.17 9.90
CA GLN A 38 11.85 -6.62 9.74
C GLN A 38 12.48 -6.06 8.45
N ASN A 39 11.73 -6.03 7.34
CA ASN A 39 12.20 -5.44 6.09
C ASN A 39 12.39 -3.93 6.21
N LEU A 40 11.48 -3.22 6.89
CA LEU A 40 11.65 -1.79 7.16
C LEU A 40 12.93 -1.54 7.96
N LYS A 41 13.14 -2.30 9.06
CA LYS A 41 14.36 -2.24 9.86
C LYS A 41 15.61 -2.52 9.03
N SER A 42 15.56 -3.49 8.11
CA SER A 42 16.67 -3.78 7.20
C SER A 42 16.96 -2.62 6.25
N MET A 43 15.94 -2.06 5.60
CA MET A 43 16.08 -0.98 4.60
C MET A 43 16.52 0.37 5.18
N ILE A 44 16.21 0.64 6.44
CA ILE A 44 16.69 1.87 7.12
C ILE A 44 18.10 1.71 7.70
N ASN A 45 18.56 0.46 7.86
CA ASN A 45 19.92 0.12 8.28
C ASN A 45 20.83 -0.29 7.10
N SER A 46 20.31 -0.33 5.87
CA SER A 46 21.05 -0.85 4.73
C SER A 46 22.10 0.14 4.24
N THR A 47 23.20 -0.42 3.74
CA THR A 47 24.18 0.35 2.95
C THR A 47 23.65 0.53 1.52
N PRO A 48 24.16 1.51 0.75
CA PRO A 48 23.74 1.72 -0.66
C PRO A 48 23.72 0.44 -1.51
N GLN A 49 24.64 -0.49 -1.24
CA GLN A 49 24.75 -1.76 -1.98
C GLN A 49 23.58 -2.72 -1.73
N ARG A 50 22.89 -2.60 -0.59
CA ARG A 50 21.71 -3.41 -0.23
C ARG A 50 20.38 -2.71 -0.57
N GLY A 51 20.44 -1.49 -1.09
CA GLY A 51 19.29 -0.65 -1.40
C GLY A 51 18.73 0.03 -0.16
N ARG A 52 18.84 1.36 -0.11
CA ARG A 52 18.25 2.19 0.96
C ARG A 52 16.74 2.32 0.78
N LEU A 53 16.01 2.61 1.86
CA LEU A 53 14.55 2.75 1.81
C LEU A 53 14.09 3.74 0.73
N ASN A 54 14.69 4.92 0.66
CA ASN A 54 14.37 5.93 -0.35
C ASN A 54 14.64 5.46 -1.79
N GLU A 55 15.73 4.73 -2.01
CA GLU A 55 16.10 4.14 -3.31
C GLU A 55 15.09 3.06 -3.71
N THR A 56 14.77 2.12 -2.81
CA THR A 56 13.77 1.07 -3.06
C THR A 56 12.39 1.66 -3.31
N ALA A 57 12.00 2.68 -2.53
CA ALA A 57 10.76 3.42 -2.74
C ALA A 57 10.73 4.08 -4.12
N LEU A 58 11.82 4.75 -4.52
CA LEU A 58 11.94 5.41 -5.82
C LEU A 58 11.89 4.41 -6.99
N ARG A 59 12.63 3.30 -6.90
CA ARG A 59 12.59 2.23 -7.91
C ARG A 59 11.19 1.66 -8.08
N TRP A 60 10.50 1.39 -6.97
CA TRP A 60 9.11 0.92 -7.01
C TRP A 60 8.15 1.98 -7.59
N GLN A 61 8.38 3.26 -7.29
CA GLN A 61 7.57 4.36 -7.83
C GLN A 61 7.72 4.49 -9.35
N LEU A 62 8.95 4.38 -9.87
CA LEU A 62 9.27 4.55 -11.30
C LEU A 62 9.01 3.29 -12.13
N GLY A 63 9.53 2.13 -11.70
CA GLY A 63 9.56 0.91 -12.50
C GLY A 63 8.46 -0.10 -12.18
N LYS A 64 7.78 0.03 -11.03
CA LYS A 64 6.85 -0.99 -10.50
C LYS A 64 7.48 -2.40 -10.51
N ASP A 65 8.81 -2.47 -10.34
CA ASP A 65 9.58 -3.69 -10.46
C ASP A 65 9.27 -4.63 -9.30
N LYS A 66 8.69 -5.79 -9.62
CA LYS A 66 8.24 -6.81 -8.65
C LYS A 66 9.34 -7.30 -7.72
N VAL A 67 10.62 -7.17 -8.11
CA VAL A 67 11.78 -7.51 -7.27
C VAL A 67 11.87 -6.58 -6.05
N ASP A 68 11.32 -5.36 -6.11
CA ASP A 68 11.20 -4.42 -4.98
C ASP A 68 9.82 -4.54 -4.28
N GLY A 69 9.23 -5.74 -4.31
CA GLY A 69 7.86 -6.07 -3.91
C GLY A 69 7.49 -5.91 -2.43
N TYR A 70 8.18 -5.04 -1.69
CA TYR A 70 7.93 -4.73 -0.29
C TYR A 70 6.75 -3.77 -0.08
N PHE A 71 6.24 -3.14 -1.15
CA PHE A 71 5.21 -2.11 -1.06
C PHE A 71 3.98 -2.38 -1.94
N LEU A 72 2.81 -1.97 -1.48
CA LEU A 72 1.68 -1.64 -2.34
C LEU A 72 1.78 -0.16 -2.72
N SER A 73 2.06 0.10 -3.99
CA SER A 73 2.03 1.46 -4.55
C SER A 73 0.60 1.98 -4.67
N CYS A 74 0.30 3.11 -4.03
CA CYS A 74 -1.02 3.70 -4.01
C CYS A 74 -0.92 5.22 -4.28
N GLY A 75 -1.84 5.74 -5.09
CA GLY A 75 -2.04 7.18 -5.21
C GLY A 75 -2.65 7.75 -3.94
N THR A 76 -2.55 9.06 -3.77
CA THR A 76 -3.19 9.79 -2.66
C THR A 76 -4.50 10.46 -3.07
N SER A 77 -4.85 10.35 -4.36
CA SER A 77 -6.16 10.72 -4.90
C SER A 77 -6.63 9.70 -5.92
N LYS A 78 -7.92 9.78 -6.29
CA LYS A 78 -8.48 8.98 -7.39
C LYS A 78 -7.77 9.27 -8.72
N ALA A 79 -7.57 10.55 -9.05
CA ALA A 79 -6.88 10.97 -10.27
C ALA A 79 -5.46 10.38 -10.36
N GLU A 80 -4.77 10.27 -9.23
CA GLU A 80 -3.46 9.64 -9.17
C GLU A 80 -3.54 8.12 -9.32
N ALA A 81 -4.61 7.45 -8.92
CA ALA A 81 -4.71 5.99 -8.84
C ALA A 81 -4.87 5.25 -10.20
N TYR A 82 -4.64 5.95 -11.32
CA TYR A 82 -4.83 5.46 -12.70
C TYR A 82 -6.27 4.99 -12.96
N ASP A 83 -7.15 5.93 -13.34
CA ASP A 83 -8.58 5.70 -13.61
C ASP A 83 -8.90 4.64 -14.68
N GLY A 84 -7.90 4.14 -15.42
CA GLY A 84 -8.04 3.09 -16.41
C GLY A 84 -8.25 1.67 -15.83
N TYR A 85 -8.06 1.46 -14.53
CA TYR A 85 -8.29 0.14 -13.93
C TYR A 85 -9.78 -0.16 -13.73
N PRO A 86 -10.23 -1.43 -13.93
CA PRO A 86 -11.62 -1.81 -13.74
C PRO A 86 -12.08 -1.70 -12.28
N PHE A 87 -11.18 -1.94 -11.32
CA PHE A 87 -11.46 -1.84 -9.89
C PHE A 87 -10.53 -0.84 -9.23
N VAL A 88 -11.09 0.04 -8.41
CA VAL A 88 -10.35 1.06 -7.65
C VAL A 88 -10.68 0.89 -6.19
N TYR A 89 -9.66 0.68 -5.36
CA TYR A 89 -9.79 0.44 -3.93
C TYR A 89 -9.26 1.66 -3.17
N ARG A 90 -9.87 1.95 -2.02
CA ARG A 90 -9.39 2.96 -1.06
C ARG A 90 -9.10 2.29 0.27
N PHE A 91 -7.90 2.51 0.77
CA PHE A 91 -7.43 2.06 2.07
C PHE A 91 -7.48 3.24 3.04
N ASP A 92 -8.22 3.10 4.15
CA ASP A 92 -8.34 4.12 5.19
C ASP A 92 -7.20 4.00 6.21
N PHE A 93 -6.57 5.15 6.48
CA PHE A 93 -5.40 5.37 7.31
C PHE A 93 -5.66 6.40 8.42
N LYS A 94 -6.92 6.64 8.82
CA LYS A 94 -7.25 7.58 9.92
C LYS A 94 -6.68 7.17 11.27
N ASP A 95 -6.40 5.89 11.47
CA ASP A 95 -5.88 5.35 12.73
C ASP A 95 -4.35 5.24 12.75
N VAL A 96 -3.65 5.66 11.68
CA VAL A 96 -2.18 5.76 11.70
C VAL A 96 -1.75 7.19 11.97
N SER A 97 -0.66 7.33 12.71
CA SER A 97 -0.04 8.61 13.05
C SER A 97 1.40 8.63 12.58
N TYR A 98 1.93 9.82 12.33
CA TYR A 98 3.33 9.98 11.97
C TYR A 98 4.24 9.50 13.09
N LEU A 99 5.14 8.58 12.77
CA LEU A 99 6.20 8.13 13.67
C LEU A 99 7.54 8.70 13.17
N PRO A 100 8.08 9.74 13.83
CA PRO A 100 9.36 10.29 13.45
C PRO A 100 10.47 9.25 13.52
N TRP A 101 11.32 9.21 12.51
CA TRP A 101 12.44 8.26 12.41
C TRP A 101 13.37 8.28 13.62
N TYR A 102 13.62 9.46 14.21
CA TYR A 102 14.47 9.58 15.41
C TYR A 102 13.89 8.94 16.67
N LYS A 103 12.57 8.63 16.69
CA LYS A 103 11.93 7.92 17.81
C LYS A 103 12.09 6.40 17.71
N LEU A 104 12.68 5.89 16.63
CA LEU A 104 12.99 4.47 16.51
C LEU A 104 14.28 4.19 17.29
N GLU A 105 14.13 3.96 18.60
CA GLU A 105 15.20 3.79 19.61
C GLU A 105 16.21 2.65 19.29
N SER A 106 15.99 1.84 18.25
CA SER A 106 16.77 0.63 17.93
C SER A 106 17.77 0.80 16.78
N ILE A 107 18.01 2.01 16.28
CA ILE A 107 18.58 2.21 14.93
C ILE A 107 19.59 3.37 14.91
N PRO A 108 20.82 3.18 14.42
CA PRO A 108 21.68 4.28 13.99
C PRO A 108 20.93 5.04 12.88
N PHE A 109 20.42 6.23 13.20
CA PHE A 109 19.59 7.01 12.27
C PHE A 109 20.41 7.42 11.04
N ASN A 110 20.29 6.66 9.94
CA ASN A 110 20.82 7.03 8.64
C ASN A 110 19.80 7.91 7.92
N ARG A 111 19.95 9.23 8.07
CA ARG A 111 19.07 10.24 7.46
C ARG A 111 18.97 10.07 5.93
N ASP A 112 20.06 9.70 5.28
CA ASP A 112 20.12 9.56 3.83
C ASP A 112 19.32 8.35 3.33
N ALA A 113 19.15 7.33 4.17
CA ALA A 113 18.38 6.14 3.80
C ALA A 113 16.87 6.40 3.78
N VAL A 114 16.39 7.36 4.57
CA VAL A 114 14.96 7.66 4.74
C VAL A 114 14.56 9.02 4.17
N GLU A 115 15.47 9.69 3.47
CA GLU A 115 15.24 11.03 2.93
C GLU A 115 13.95 11.06 2.09
N LYS A 116 13.11 12.08 2.30
CA LYS A 116 11.82 12.28 1.61
C LYS A 116 10.76 11.20 1.85
N CYS A 117 11.02 10.22 2.73
CA CYS A 117 10.04 9.23 3.18
C CYS A 117 9.61 9.51 4.62
N TYR A 118 8.32 9.33 4.89
CA TYR A 118 7.68 9.62 6.16
C TYR A 118 6.87 8.41 6.60
N LEU A 119 7.18 7.89 7.79
CA LEU A 119 6.54 6.70 8.35
C LEU A 119 5.28 7.05 9.12
N PHE A 120 4.22 6.30 8.84
CA PHE A 120 2.95 6.34 9.54
C PHE A 120 2.59 4.93 10.03
N THR A 121 2.18 4.84 11.28
CA THR A 121 1.80 3.58 11.92
C THR A 121 0.72 3.81 12.98
N ASP A 122 -0.03 2.75 13.27
CA ASP A 122 -1.06 2.67 14.31
C ASP A 122 -0.49 2.45 15.72
N ALA A 123 0.83 2.28 15.84
CA ALA A 123 1.49 2.05 17.12
C ALA A 123 2.62 3.06 17.39
N PRO A 124 2.91 3.39 18.66
CA PRO A 124 4.01 4.29 19.00
C PRO A 124 5.40 3.68 18.77
N ARG A 125 5.48 2.36 18.53
CA ARG A 125 6.71 1.58 18.30
C ARG A 125 6.48 0.57 17.18
N LEU A 126 7.52 0.28 16.39
CA LEU A 126 7.43 -0.65 15.25
C LEU A 126 7.01 -2.07 15.65
N ASP A 127 7.45 -2.57 16.81
CA ASP A 127 7.18 -3.95 17.21
C ASP A 127 5.71 -4.20 17.57
N GLY A 128 4.95 -3.13 17.85
CA GLY A 128 3.50 -3.18 18.07
C GLY A 128 2.67 -2.76 16.85
N ALA A 129 3.31 -2.36 15.74
CA ALA A 129 2.62 -1.85 14.57
C ALA A 129 1.86 -2.98 13.86
N THR A 130 0.58 -2.76 13.59
CA THR A 130 -0.19 -3.64 12.68
C THR A 130 -0.28 -3.05 11.28
N LYS A 131 -0.03 -1.74 11.17
CA LYS A 131 -0.03 -0.97 9.93
C LYS A 131 1.26 -0.20 9.75
N LEU A 132 1.82 -0.30 8.56
CA LEU A 132 3.00 0.45 8.14
C LEU A 132 2.73 1.09 6.79
N VAL A 133 2.66 2.42 6.76
CA VAL A 133 2.49 3.21 5.55
C VAL A 133 3.63 4.19 5.46
N LEU A 134 4.30 4.19 4.32
CA LEU A 134 5.29 5.21 3.98
C LEU A 134 4.68 6.17 2.98
N PHE A 135 4.71 7.45 3.30
CA PHE A 135 4.52 8.47 2.27
C PHE A 135 5.89 8.94 1.83
N CYS A 136 6.23 8.68 0.57
CA CYS A 136 7.48 9.15 -0.02
C CYS A 136 7.16 10.25 -1.03
N LEU A 137 7.82 11.40 -0.88
CA LEU A 137 7.74 12.48 -1.85
C LEU A 137 8.51 12.07 -3.09
N THR A 138 7.86 12.19 -4.25
CA THR A 138 8.41 11.74 -5.52
C THR A 138 8.95 12.93 -6.30
N GLY A 139 10.14 12.78 -6.87
CA GLY A 139 10.72 13.76 -7.81
C GLY A 139 10.20 13.63 -9.24
N GLY A 140 9.22 12.74 -9.48
CA GLY A 140 8.70 12.43 -10.80
C GLY A 140 7.67 13.45 -11.31
N PHE A 141 7.53 13.54 -12.64
CA PHE A 141 6.65 14.51 -13.30
C PHE A 141 5.14 14.25 -13.07
N ASN A 142 4.72 13.01 -12.81
CA ASN A 142 3.29 12.63 -12.80
C ASN A 142 2.65 12.50 -11.41
N ARG A 143 3.46 12.42 -10.34
CA ARG A 143 3.00 12.39 -8.95
C ARG A 143 4.01 13.14 -8.12
N LYS A 144 3.56 13.96 -7.17
CA LYS A 144 4.44 14.66 -6.21
C LYS A 144 4.62 13.87 -4.91
N LYS A 145 3.73 12.89 -4.67
CA LYS A 145 3.67 12.09 -3.45
C LYS A 145 3.07 10.73 -3.79
N GLU A 146 3.55 9.68 -3.14
CA GLU A 146 2.96 8.34 -3.24
C GLU A 146 2.86 7.70 -1.86
N ALA A 147 1.76 6.97 -1.64
CA ALA A 147 1.59 6.12 -0.46
C ALA A 147 2.08 4.71 -0.78
N LEU A 148 3.09 4.26 -0.07
CA LEU A 148 3.70 2.93 -0.15
C LEU A 148 3.30 2.15 1.11
N VAL A 149 2.31 1.27 0.97
CA VAL A 149 1.81 0.45 2.08
C VAL A 149 2.67 -0.79 2.21
N MET A 150 3.32 -0.98 3.36
CA MET A 150 4.21 -2.13 3.61
C MET A 150 3.50 -3.31 4.26
N SER A 151 2.54 -3.06 5.15
CA SER A 151 1.81 -4.12 5.81
C SER A 151 0.72 -4.72 4.91
N PRO A 152 0.37 -6.00 5.06
CA PRO A 152 -0.85 -6.55 4.46
C PRO A 152 -2.09 -5.72 4.81
N VAL A 153 -2.99 -5.52 3.85
CA VAL A 153 -4.26 -4.81 4.02
C VAL A 153 -5.40 -5.80 3.87
N LYS A 154 -6.19 -5.99 4.92
CA LYS A 154 -7.36 -6.87 4.91
C LYS A 154 -8.51 -6.25 4.08
N MET A 155 -9.38 -7.11 3.57
CA MET A 155 -10.63 -6.70 2.93
C MET A 155 -11.73 -6.45 3.98
N ASP A 156 -11.46 -5.56 4.94
CA ASP A 156 -12.41 -5.18 5.99
C ASP A 156 -13.00 -3.79 5.73
N GLU A 157 -13.70 -3.21 6.71
CA GLU A 157 -14.32 -1.87 6.67
C GLU A 157 -13.36 -0.74 6.27
N ARG A 158 -12.04 -0.95 6.39
CA ARG A 158 -11.01 0.03 6.06
C ARG A 158 -10.53 -0.10 4.61
N CYS A 159 -11.02 -1.11 3.88
CA CYS A 159 -10.81 -1.32 2.47
C CYS A 159 -12.14 -1.18 1.71
N THR A 160 -12.32 -0.05 1.04
CA THR A 160 -13.54 0.25 0.28
C THR A 160 -13.27 0.22 -1.22
N ILE A 161 -14.31 -0.05 -2.01
CA ILE A 161 -14.22 -0.20 -3.47
C ILE A 161 -15.06 0.89 -4.11
N LEU A 162 -14.50 1.57 -5.11
CA LEU A 162 -15.24 2.53 -5.92
C LEU A 162 -16.31 1.80 -6.73
N ASP A 163 -17.57 2.09 -6.44
CA ASP A 163 -18.66 1.80 -7.36
C ASP A 163 -18.67 2.84 -8.47
N LYS A 164 -18.40 2.41 -9.71
CA LYS A 164 -18.32 3.31 -10.86
C LYS A 164 -19.67 3.87 -11.28
N LYS A 165 -20.79 3.21 -10.91
CA LYS A 165 -22.13 3.69 -11.24
C LYS A 165 -22.51 4.91 -10.40
N THR A 166 -22.27 4.85 -9.09
CA THR A 166 -22.64 5.93 -8.15
C THR A 166 -21.48 6.88 -7.83
N GLY A 167 -20.24 6.50 -8.15
CA GLY A 167 -19.04 7.24 -7.78
C GLY A 167 -18.67 7.14 -6.31
N LYS A 168 -19.38 6.33 -5.51
CA LYS A 168 -19.16 6.17 -4.07
C LYS A 168 -18.18 5.05 -3.78
N TYR A 169 -17.45 5.18 -2.68
CA TYR A 169 -16.66 4.09 -2.11
C TYR A 169 -17.56 3.28 -1.17
N LEU A 170 -17.66 1.98 -1.41
CA LEU A 170 -18.52 1.05 -0.69
C LEU A 170 -17.67 0.01 0.04
N SER A 171 -18.18 -0.53 1.15
CA SER A 171 -17.61 -1.75 1.74
C SER A 171 -17.70 -2.92 0.76
N LEU A 172 -16.97 -4.01 1.02
CA LEU A 172 -17.02 -5.21 0.18
C LEU A 172 -18.44 -5.76 0.04
N ASP A 173 -19.18 -5.84 1.15
CA ASP A 173 -20.53 -6.40 1.17
C ASP A 173 -21.54 -5.51 0.44
N GLU A 174 -21.46 -4.20 0.63
CA GLU A 174 -22.29 -3.25 -0.13
C GLU A 174 -21.98 -3.31 -1.62
N TRP A 175 -20.69 -3.37 -1.98
CA TRP A 175 -20.29 -3.47 -3.38
C TRP A 175 -20.84 -4.75 -4.02
N LYS A 176 -20.76 -5.89 -3.33
CA LYS A 176 -21.31 -7.18 -3.78
C LYS A 176 -22.84 -7.15 -3.94
N ARG A 177 -23.58 -6.50 -3.04
CA ARG A 177 -25.04 -6.34 -3.16
C ARG A 177 -25.42 -5.51 -4.40
N ASN A 178 -24.60 -4.53 -4.74
CA ASN A 178 -24.88 -3.58 -5.81
C ASN A 178 -24.33 -4.00 -7.19
N ASN A 179 -23.48 -5.02 -7.24
CA ASN A 179 -22.79 -5.45 -8.46
C ASN A 179 -22.97 -6.95 -8.70
N ASP A 180 -23.32 -7.30 -9.94
CA ASP A 180 -23.52 -8.68 -10.37
C ASP A 180 -22.23 -9.53 -10.13
N PRO A 181 -22.34 -10.73 -9.55
CA PRO A 181 -21.22 -11.69 -9.45
C PRO A 181 -20.43 -11.90 -10.76
N ALA A 182 -21.06 -11.74 -11.92
CA ALA A 182 -20.44 -11.81 -13.24
C ALA A 182 -19.40 -10.69 -13.48
N VAL A 183 -19.51 -9.54 -12.81
CA VAL A 183 -18.51 -8.46 -12.81
C VAL A 183 -17.16 -8.95 -12.25
N CYS A 184 -17.19 -10.01 -11.43
CA CYS A 184 -15.99 -10.64 -10.90
C CYS A 184 -15.32 -11.67 -11.83
N LYS A 185 -15.73 -11.80 -13.09
CA LYS A 185 -15.03 -12.63 -14.10
C LYS A 185 -13.74 -11.93 -14.59
N CYS A 186 -12.80 -11.66 -13.70
CA CYS A 186 -11.46 -11.17 -14.05
C CYS A 186 -10.48 -12.34 -14.27
N ASP A 187 -9.35 -12.11 -14.94
CA ASP A 187 -8.30 -13.11 -15.25
C ASP A 187 -7.79 -13.88 -14.01
N GLY A 188 -7.97 -13.34 -12.80
CA GLY A 188 -7.63 -14.01 -11.54
C GLY A 188 -8.64 -15.04 -11.06
N CYS A 189 -9.89 -14.97 -11.52
CA CYS A 189 -10.97 -15.89 -11.12
C CYS A 189 -11.03 -17.15 -11.99
N SER A 190 -10.59 -17.09 -13.25
CA SER A 190 -10.59 -18.22 -14.19
C SER A 190 -9.50 -19.26 -13.93
N ARG A 191 -8.38 -18.88 -13.28
CA ARG A 191 -7.28 -19.80 -12.92
C ARG A 191 -7.65 -20.85 -11.86
N LYS A 192 -8.79 -20.70 -11.16
CA LYS A 192 -9.29 -21.71 -10.21
C LYS A 192 -10.03 -22.87 -10.87
N ASN A 193 -10.47 -22.75 -12.13
CA ASN A 193 -11.15 -23.83 -12.86
C ASN A 193 -10.20 -24.70 -13.70
N ARG A 194 -8.88 -24.58 -13.49
CA ARG A 194 -7.86 -25.47 -14.05
C ARG A 194 -7.06 -26.10 -12.91
N ARG A 195 -7.69 -27.01 -12.18
CA ARG A 195 -7.01 -28.02 -11.36
C ARG A 195 -7.72 -29.34 -11.58
#